data_AF-A0AAW9I212-F1
#
_entry.id   AF-A0AAW9I212-F1
#
_cell.length_a   1.000
_cell.length_b   1.000
_cell.length_c   1.000
_cell.angle_alpha   90.00
_cell.angle_beta   90.00
_cell.angle_gamma   90.00
#
_symmetry.space_group_name_H-M   'P 1'
#
loop_
_entity.id
_entity.type
_entity.pdbx_description
1 polymer ?
#
loop_
_entity_poly.entity_id
_entity_poly.type
_entity_poly.pdbx_seq_one_letter_code
_entity_poly.pdbx_strand_id
1 'polypeptide(L)'
;MNFIDTYDEILSCFSSKQFNIELWENYLNVISKELSNKVKRDIKDYNYRKDILPVVETALKSREKLKQVHESFIAVSDNIKYKFNELFEEDLDLDIILYLGLCNGAGWATSLHNKNVVLLGIEKIIELDWCNEEDMFALIAHEIGHIWHKTKGGCFGKQKNISEKALFQLYSEGVAMLFEQLLCGDENYYHQNQEGWIDWCENNLIELKREYLIRITNSESVQDFFGDWNS
;
A
#
# COMPACT_ATOMS: atom_id res chain seq x y z
N MET A 1 4.95 1.33 17.06
CA MET A 1 5.03 0.64 15.75
C MET A 1 6.04 -0.49 15.81
N ASN A 2 5.69 -1.66 15.29
CA ASN A 2 6.53 -2.84 15.20
C ASN A 2 6.69 -3.25 13.74
N PHE A 3 7.92 -3.58 13.33
CA PHE A 3 8.26 -3.88 11.93
C PHE A 3 8.58 -5.37 11.83
N ILE A 4 7.90 -6.05 10.91
CA ILE A 4 8.02 -7.49 10.68
C ILE A 4 8.52 -7.66 9.25
N ASP A 5 9.78 -8.02 9.15
CA ASP A 5 10.42 -8.35 7.88
C ASP A 5 10.36 -9.86 7.67
N THR A 6 9.94 -10.31 6.47
CA THR A 6 9.89 -11.73 6.12
C THR A 6 10.76 -12.10 4.93
N TYR A 7 11.75 -11.26 4.60
CA TYR A 7 12.69 -11.47 3.51
C TYR A 7 13.37 -12.85 3.56
N ASP A 8 13.91 -13.24 4.72
CA ASP A 8 14.62 -14.51 4.87
C ASP A 8 13.67 -15.71 4.69
N GLU A 9 12.43 -15.62 5.20
CA GLU A 9 11.39 -16.61 5.00
C GLU A 9 11.03 -16.75 3.51
N ILE A 10 10.93 -15.62 2.78
CA ILE A 10 10.68 -15.65 1.34
C ILE A 10 11.80 -16.38 0.61
N LEU A 11 13.06 -16.10 0.95
CA LEU A 11 14.21 -16.78 0.32
C LEU A 11 14.22 -18.29 0.62
N SER A 12 13.92 -18.66 1.86
CA SER A 12 13.85 -20.04 2.32
C SER A 12 12.72 -20.82 1.65
N CYS A 13 11.48 -20.30 1.71
CA CYS A 13 10.29 -20.92 1.15
C CYS A 13 10.33 -21.04 -0.38
N PHE A 14 10.91 -20.05 -1.07
CA PHE A 14 10.95 -19.99 -2.53
C PHE A 14 12.38 -20.08 -3.07
N SER A 15 13.17 -21.01 -2.55
CA SER A 15 14.56 -21.25 -2.97
C SER A 15 14.69 -21.55 -4.48
N SER A 16 13.73 -22.26 -5.06
CA SER A 16 13.66 -22.57 -6.51
C SER A 16 13.30 -21.38 -7.40
N LYS A 17 12.93 -20.22 -6.81
CA LYS A 17 12.44 -19.02 -7.50
C LYS A 17 11.15 -19.23 -8.31
N GLN A 18 10.46 -20.36 -8.11
CA GLN A 18 9.16 -20.64 -8.72
C GLN A 18 8.07 -20.41 -7.70
N PHE A 19 6.99 -19.78 -8.13
CA PHE A 19 5.86 -19.53 -7.26
C PHE A 19 4.97 -20.78 -7.14
N ASN A 20 4.55 -21.07 -5.91
CA ASN A 20 3.59 -22.12 -5.62
C ASN A 20 2.61 -21.61 -4.56
N ILE A 21 1.31 -21.66 -4.88
CA ILE A 21 0.27 -21.07 -4.04
C ILE A 21 0.08 -21.79 -2.69
N GLU A 22 0.32 -23.11 -2.63
CA GLU A 22 0.22 -23.88 -1.38
C GLU A 22 1.40 -23.56 -0.45
N LEU A 23 2.61 -23.44 -1.01
CA LEU A 23 3.79 -22.98 -0.25
C LEU A 23 3.59 -21.56 0.26
N TRP A 24 3.07 -20.67 -0.59
CA TRP A 24 2.74 -19.29 -0.22
C TRP A 24 1.71 -19.22 0.92
N GLU A 25 0.66 -20.02 0.85
CA GLU A 25 -0.35 -20.07 1.91
C GLU A 25 0.22 -20.56 3.23
N ASN A 26 1.06 -21.59 3.20
CA ASN A 26 1.75 -22.08 4.39
C ASN A 26 2.69 -21.01 4.98
N TYR A 27 3.45 -20.32 4.13
CA TYR A 27 4.31 -19.20 4.52
C TYR A 27 3.51 -18.08 5.21
N LEU A 28 2.40 -17.62 4.62
CA LEU A 28 1.59 -16.57 5.24
C LEU A 28 0.90 -17.00 6.53
N ASN A 29 0.49 -18.26 6.62
CA ASN A 29 -0.15 -18.78 7.83
C ASN A 29 0.81 -18.82 9.03
N VAL A 30 2.13 -18.78 8.82
CA VAL A 30 3.12 -18.59 9.89
C VAL A 30 3.07 -17.15 10.43
N ILE A 31 2.88 -16.16 9.56
CA ILE A 31 2.73 -14.74 9.94
C ILE A 31 1.37 -14.52 10.63
N SER A 32 0.29 -14.88 9.94
CA SER A 32 -1.08 -14.81 10.43
C SER A 32 -2.01 -15.71 9.61
N LYS A 33 -2.81 -16.53 10.30
CA LYS A 33 -3.84 -17.37 9.68
C LYS A 33 -4.95 -16.58 8.98
N GLU A 34 -5.14 -15.31 9.35
CA GLU A 34 -6.12 -14.43 8.70
C GLU A 34 -5.57 -13.84 7.39
N LEU A 35 -4.26 -13.62 7.32
CA LEU A 35 -3.62 -12.88 6.22
C LEU A 35 -3.80 -13.56 4.86
N SER A 36 -3.54 -14.87 4.77
CA SER A 36 -3.69 -15.63 3.53
C SER A 36 -5.11 -15.54 2.95
N ASN A 37 -6.12 -15.74 3.80
CA ASN A 37 -7.53 -15.64 3.43
C ASN A 37 -7.92 -14.23 3.01
N LYS A 38 -7.39 -13.23 3.71
CA LYS A 38 -7.64 -11.81 3.43
C LYS A 38 -7.11 -11.42 2.06
N VAL A 39 -5.87 -11.78 1.74
CA VAL A 39 -5.25 -11.51 0.43
C VAL A 39 -6.00 -12.26 -0.68
N LYS A 40 -6.28 -13.56 -0.51
CA LYS A 40 -7.04 -14.35 -1.50
C LYS A 40 -8.42 -13.76 -1.83
N ARG A 41 -9.09 -13.16 -0.85
CA ARG A 41 -10.39 -12.51 -1.06
C ARG A 41 -10.26 -11.21 -1.85
N ASP A 42 -9.17 -10.49 -1.66
CA ASP A 42 -8.90 -9.22 -2.31
C ASP A 42 -8.65 -9.42 -3.82
N ILE A 43 -7.85 -10.43 -4.16
CA ILE A 43 -7.52 -10.79 -5.54
C ILE A 43 -8.57 -11.68 -6.23
N LYS A 44 -9.78 -11.82 -5.68
CA LYS A 44 -10.76 -12.82 -6.16
C LYS A 44 -11.13 -12.65 -7.64
N ASP A 45 -11.06 -11.41 -8.13
CA ASP A 45 -11.44 -11.03 -9.51
C ASP A 45 -10.21 -10.95 -10.44
N TYR A 46 -9.00 -11.19 -9.92
CA TYR A 46 -7.75 -11.12 -10.67
C TYR A 46 -7.53 -12.41 -11.48
N ASN A 47 -6.96 -12.28 -12.66
CA ASN A 47 -6.54 -13.44 -13.43
C ASN A 47 -5.18 -13.95 -12.93
N TYR A 48 -5.19 -15.09 -12.25
CA TYR A 48 -3.98 -15.69 -11.69
C TYR A 48 -2.80 -15.79 -12.67
N ARG A 49 -3.03 -16.19 -13.93
CA ARG A 49 -1.95 -16.41 -14.90
C ARG A 49 -1.43 -15.12 -15.53
N LYS A 50 -2.27 -14.09 -15.63
CA LYS A 50 -1.96 -12.85 -16.32
C LYS A 50 -1.50 -11.77 -15.34
N ASP A 51 -2.21 -11.64 -14.21
CA ASP A 51 -2.09 -10.48 -13.33
C ASP A 51 -1.22 -10.78 -12.10
N ILE A 52 -1.17 -12.05 -11.65
CA ILE A 52 -0.47 -12.43 -10.40
C ILE A 52 0.86 -13.14 -10.68
N LEU A 53 0.80 -14.30 -11.36
CA LEU A 53 1.96 -15.18 -11.53
C LEU A 53 3.17 -14.49 -12.16
N PRO A 54 3.03 -13.66 -13.22
CA PRO A 54 4.19 -13.02 -13.84
C PRO A 54 4.91 -12.06 -12.90
N VAL A 55 4.18 -11.28 -12.10
CA VAL A 55 4.74 -10.30 -11.17
C VAL A 55 5.46 -10.99 -10.02
N VAL A 56 4.79 -11.95 -9.37
CA VAL A 56 5.36 -12.71 -8.25
C VAL A 56 6.61 -13.48 -8.67
N GLU A 57 6.59 -14.16 -9.82
CA GLU A 57 7.78 -14.86 -10.30
C GLU A 57 8.91 -13.91 -10.68
N THR A 58 8.60 -12.74 -11.24
CA THR A 58 9.61 -11.73 -11.57
C THR A 58 10.30 -11.22 -10.31
N ALA A 59 9.54 -10.97 -9.25
CA ALA A 59 10.09 -10.62 -7.94
C ALA A 59 10.99 -11.73 -7.37
N LEU A 60 10.50 -12.98 -7.36
CA LEU A 60 11.27 -14.14 -6.86
C LEU A 60 12.58 -14.40 -7.63
N LYS A 61 12.58 -14.12 -8.95
CA LYS A 61 13.77 -14.24 -9.80
C LYS A 61 14.78 -13.12 -9.53
N SER A 62 14.31 -11.94 -9.17
CA SER A 62 15.09 -10.71 -8.93
C SER A 62 15.61 -10.62 -7.50
N ARG A 63 16.58 -11.48 -7.13
CA ARG A 63 17.15 -11.51 -5.77
C ARG A 63 17.77 -10.18 -5.33
N GLU A 64 18.40 -9.45 -6.24
CA GLU A 64 18.95 -8.12 -5.96
C GLU A 64 17.86 -7.11 -5.59
N LYS A 65 16.72 -7.13 -6.29
CA LYS A 65 15.58 -6.26 -5.97
C LYS A 65 14.93 -6.63 -4.65
N LEU A 66 14.75 -7.93 -4.36
CA LEU A 66 14.28 -8.38 -3.04
C LEU A 66 15.20 -7.88 -1.92
N LYS A 67 16.53 -7.98 -2.12
CA LYS A 67 17.52 -7.49 -1.15
C LYS A 67 17.44 -5.97 -0.99
N GLN A 68 17.30 -5.24 -2.10
CA GLN A 68 17.15 -3.78 -2.08
C GLN A 68 15.92 -3.36 -1.28
N VAL A 69 14.76 -3.98 -1.50
CA VAL A 69 13.53 -3.68 -0.75
C VAL A 69 13.70 -3.97 0.74
N HIS A 70 14.30 -5.12 1.09
CA HIS A 70 14.64 -5.48 2.45
C HIS A 70 15.54 -4.43 3.13
N GLU A 71 16.62 -4.04 2.47
CA GLU A 71 17.57 -3.04 3.00
C GLU A 71 16.88 -1.67 3.22
N SER A 72 16.07 -1.21 2.27
CA SER A 72 15.28 0.01 2.40
C SER A 72 14.27 -0.09 3.55
N PHE A 73 13.58 -1.22 3.69
CA PHE A 73 12.61 -1.45 4.77
C PHE A 73 13.27 -1.37 6.15
N ILE A 74 14.44 -2.00 6.32
CA ILE A 74 15.21 -1.94 7.56
C ILE A 74 15.66 -0.50 7.84
N ALA A 75 16.21 0.21 6.85
CA ALA A 75 16.67 1.58 7.01
C ALA A 75 15.53 2.55 7.43
N VAL A 76 14.36 2.41 6.80
CA VAL A 76 13.19 3.24 7.11
C VAL A 76 12.61 2.94 8.50
N SER A 77 12.69 1.69 8.96
CA SER A 77 11.98 1.22 10.16
C SER A 77 12.30 2.00 11.44
N ASP A 78 13.52 2.51 11.58
CA ASP A 78 13.91 3.32 12.73
C ASP A 78 13.69 4.82 12.50
N ASN A 79 13.98 5.31 11.29
CA ASN A 79 13.82 6.71 10.92
C ASN A 79 12.35 7.17 11.04
N ILE A 80 11.41 6.37 10.51
CA ILE A 80 10.01 6.78 10.48
C ILE A 80 9.36 6.82 11.86
N LYS A 81 9.76 5.93 12.79
CA LYS A 81 9.29 5.96 14.18
C LYS A 81 9.71 7.26 14.87
N TYR A 82 10.97 7.66 14.68
CA TYR A 82 11.51 8.89 15.25
C TYR A 82 10.76 10.10 14.71
N LYS A 83 10.67 10.25 13.37
CA LYS A 83 9.96 11.37 12.74
C LYS A 83 8.49 11.46 13.14
N PHE A 84 7.80 10.32 13.21
CA PHE A 84 6.41 10.28 13.66
C PHE A 84 6.26 10.79 15.09
N ASN A 85 7.10 10.31 16.02
CA ASN A 85 7.03 10.75 17.41
C ASN A 85 7.38 12.23 17.56
N GLU A 86 8.38 12.72 16.81
CA GLU A 86 8.77 14.13 16.79
C GLU A 86 7.64 15.06 16.31
N LEU A 87 6.88 14.65 15.29
CA LEU A 87 5.82 15.48 14.69
C LEU A 87 4.48 15.39 15.42
N PHE A 88 4.11 14.21 15.92
CA PHE A 88 2.77 13.96 16.47
C PHE A 88 2.75 13.81 17.99
N GLU A 89 3.91 13.76 18.64
CA GLU A 89 4.07 13.60 20.10
C GLU A 89 3.27 12.41 20.67
N GLU A 90 3.11 11.35 19.88
CA GLU A 90 2.33 10.18 20.24
C GLU A 90 2.93 8.87 19.70
N ASP A 91 2.49 7.76 20.27
CA ASP A 91 2.81 6.41 19.80
C ASP A 91 1.63 5.80 19.05
N LEU A 92 1.94 5.06 17.99
CA LEU A 92 0.95 4.29 17.23
C LEU A 92 1.16 2.79 17.43
N ASP A 93 0.13 2.11 17.96
CA ASP A 93 0.07 0.65 18.02
C ASP A 93 -0.31 0.08 16.65
N LEU A 94 0.70 -0.42 15.94
CA LEU A 94 0.65 -0.80 14.55
C LEU A 94 1.76 -1.81 14.26
N ASP A 95 1.42 -2.92 13.58
CA ASP A 95 2.42 -3.77 12.92
C ASP A 95 2.57 -3.36 11.46
N ILE A 96 3.79 -3.27 10.96
CA ILE A 96 4.11 -3.00 9.56
C ILE A 96 4.82 -4.25 9.04
N ILE A 97 4.23 -4.94 8.08
CA ILE A 97 4.63 -6.29 7.67
C ILE A 97 5.06 -6.26 6.20
N LEU A 98 6.35 -6.50 5.94
CA LEU A 98 6.87 -6.74 4.59
C LEU A 98 6.72 -8.22 4.25
N TYR A 99 5.96 -8.52 3.20
CA TYR A 99 5.60 -9.89 2.84
C TYR A 99 5.53 -10.10 1.32
N LEU A 100 5.55 -11.36 0.89
CA LEU A 100 5.21 -11.72 -0.48
C LEU A 100 3.69 -11.77 -0.64
N GLY A 101 3.12 -10.76 -1.27
CA GLY A 101 1.70 -10.66 -1.60
C GLY A 101 1.33 -11.34 -2.91
N LEU A 102 0.13 -11.01 -3.41
CA LEU A 102 -0.39 -11.49 -4.69
C LEU A 102 -0.82 -10.33 -5.60
N CYS A 103 -0.05 -9.25 -5.60
CA CYS A 103 -0.20 -8.08 -6.48
C CYS A 103 -1.41 -7.20 -6.19
N ASN A 104 -2.02 -7.37 -5.00
CA ASN A 104 -3.18 -6.59 -4.59
C ASN A 104 -2.85 -5.15 -4.17
N GLY A 105 -1.59 -4.87 -3.81
CA GLY A 105 -1.14 -3.52 -3.45
C GLY A 105 0.30 -3.50 -2.94
N ALA A 106 1.00 -2.39 -3.19
CA ALA A 106 2.33 -2.17 -2.61
C ALA A 106 2.23 -1.85 -1.12
N GLY A 107 1.24 -1.05 -0.73
CA GLY A 107 0.84 -0.77 0.65
C GLY A 107 -0.62 -1.11 0.88
N TRP A 108 -0.95 -1.51 2.11
CA TRP A 108 -2.34 -1.74 2.53
C TRP A 108 -2.54 -1.52 4.03
N ALA A 109 -3.10 -0.37 4.38
CA ALA A 109 -3.58 -0.05 5.71
C ALA A 109 -4.86 -0.84 6.05
N THR A 110 -4.78 -1.71 7.07
CA THR A 110 -5.87 -2.61 7.41
C THR A 110 -5.81 -3.11 8.86
N SER A 111 -6.44 -4.24 9.14
CA SER A 111 -6.35 -4.92 10.43
C SER A 111 -6.23 -6.43 10.28
N LEU A 112 -5.49 -7.05 11.20
CA LEU A 112 -5.45 -8.50 11.42
C LEU A 112 -5.72 -8.76 12.90
N HIS A 113 -6.62 -9.68 13.23
CA HIS A 113 -7.00 -10.02 14.60
C HIS A 113 -7.34 -8.78 15.47
N ASN A 114 -8.06 -7.81 14.90
CA ASN A 114 -8.42 -6.51 15.51
C ASN A 114 -7.24 -5.58 15.84
N LYS A 115 -6.01 -5.93 15.46
CA LYS A 115 -4.86 -5.02 15.53
C LYS A 115 -4.71 -4.27 14.21
N ASN A 116 -4.38 -2.99 14.27
CA ASN A 116 -4.05 -2.23 13.06
C ASN A 116 -2.76 -2.78 12.46
N VAL A 117 -2.75 -2.95 11.13
CA VAL A 117 -1.56 -3.39 10.39
C VAL A 117 -1.41 -2.60 9.10
N VAL A 118 -0.17 -2.40 8.65
CA VAL A 118 0.16 -2.03 7.28
C VAL A 118 0.83 -3.25 6.64
N LEU A 119 0.31 -3.69 5.50
CA LEU A 119 0.88 -4.79 4.73
C LEU A 119 1.62 -4.22 3.52
N LEU A 120 2.89 -4.61 3.35
CA LEU A 120 3.74 -4.17 2.25
C LEU A 120 4.03 -5.35 1.32
N GLY A 121 3.44 -5.34 0.12
CA GLY A 121 3.61 -6.39 -0.88
C GLY A 121 4.91 -6.22 -1.65
N ILE A 122 5.94 -7.00 -1.31
CA ILE A 122 7.29 -6.87 -1.90
C ILE A 122 7.30 -7.04 -3.41
N GLU A 123 6.45 -7.88 -3.96
CA GLU A 123 6.31 -8.10 -5.40
C GLU A 123 5.78 -6.85 -6.11
N LYS A 124 4.84 -6.14 -5.47
CA LYS A 124 4.21 -4.95 -6.05
C LYS A 124 5.13 -3.74 -5.94
N ILE A 125 5.87 -3.64 -4.83
CA ILE A 125 6.96 -2.66 -4.67
C ILE A 125 8.03 -2.84 -5.76
N ILE A 126 8.40 -4.09 -6.07
CA ILE A 126 9.36 -4.38 -7.15
C ILE A 126 8.76 -4.08 -8.53
N GLU A 127 7.48 -4.40 -8.76
CA GLU A 127 6.80 -4.10 -10.03
C GLU A 127 6.77 -2.60 -10.33
N LEU A 128 6.55 -1.77 -9.31
CA LEU A 128 6.47 -0.31 -9.40
C LEU A 128 7.84 0.38 -9.31
N ASP A 129 8.91 -0.40 -9.13
CA ASP A 129 10.29 0.07 -8.91
C ASP A 129 10.49 0.97 -7.68
N TRP A 130 9.60 0.88 -6.69
CA TRP A 130 9.64 1.64 -5.43
C TRP A 130 10.63 1.05 -4.41
N CYS A 131 11.78 0.57 -4.88
CA CYS A 131 12.69 -0.24 -4.08
C CYS A 131 13.66 0.57 -3.22
N ASN A 132 13.85 1.85 -3.49
CA ASN A 132 14.80 2.69 -2.76
C ASN A 132 14.21 3.18 -1.41
N GLU A 133 15.08 3.76 -0.56
CA GLU A 133 14.71 4.20 0.79
C GLU A 133 13.66 5.31 0.79
N GLU A 134 13.72 6.23 -0.19
CA GLU A 134 12.80 7.37 -0.29
C GLU A 134 11.39 6.90 -0.63
N ASP A 135 11.24 6.06 -1.66
CA ASP A 135 9.95 5.50 -2.06
C ASP A 135 9.37 4.60 -0.95
N MET A 136 10.22 3.80 -0.29
CA MET A 136 9.80 2.98 0.85
C MET A 136 9.31 3.84 2.02
N PHE A 137 10.02 4.94 2.32
CA PHE A 137 9.63 5.86 3.38
C PHE A 137 8.27 6.50 3.07
N ALA A 138 8.11 7.01 1.86
CA ALA A 138 6.87 7.62 1.37
C ALA A 138 5.69 6.64 1.43
N LEU A 139 5.87 5.43 0.92
CA LEU A 139 4.85 4.37 0.95
C LEU A 139 4.40 4.06 2.39
N ILE A 140 5.35 3.83 3.30
CA ILE A 140 5.00 3.53 4.69
C ILE A 140 4.34 4.74 5.37
N ALA A 141 4.81 5.95 5.10
CA ALA A 141 4.22 7.19 5.64
C ALA A 141 2.76 7.37 5.19
N HIS A 142 2.46 7.15 3.91
CA HIS A 142 1.10 7.18 3.36
C HIS A 142 0.18 6.19 4.08
N GLU A 143 0.61 4.93 4.19
CA GLU A 143 -0.19 3.87 4.83
C GLU A 143 -0.38 4.10 6.34
N ILE A 144 0.63 4.64 7.03
CA ILE A 144 0.50 5.10 8.42
C ILE A 144 -0.55 6.21 8.51
N GLY A 145 -0.60 7.13 7.54
CA GLY A 145 -1.60 8.20 7.48
C GLY A 145 -3.03 7.67 7.50
N HIS A 146 -3.32 6.60 6.75
CA HIS A 146 -4.63 5.94 6.82
C HIS A 146 -4.94 5.36 8.20
N ILE A 147 -3.98 4.69 8.84
CA ILE A 147 -4.15 4.14 10.20
C ILE A 147 -4.35 5.28 11.21
N TRP A 148 -3.52 6.32 11.15
CA TRP A 148 -3.61 7.48 12.01
C TRP A 148 -4.98 8.15 11.89
N HIS A 149 -5.42 8.42 10.66
CA HIS A 149 -6.73 9.02 10.38
C HIS A 149 -7.86 8.18 10.99
N LYS A 150 -7.81 6.85 10.84
CA LYS A 150 -8.74 5.92 11.49
C LYS A 150 -8.74 6.06 13.02
N THR A 151 -7.57 6.15 13.66
CA THR A 151 -7.48 6.29 15.14
C THR A 151 -8.02 7.62 15.66
N LYS A 152 -7.98 8.68 14.85
CA LYS A 152 -8.56 10.00 15.19
C LYS A 152 -10.07 10.10 14.94
N GLY A 153 -10.73 8.99 14.61
CA GLY A 153 -12.16 8.97 14.34
C GLY A 153 -12.52 9.33 12.89
N GLY A 154 -11.54 9.31 11.97
CA GLY A 154 -11.73 9.52 10.54
C GLY A 154 -12.66 8.52 9.86
N CYS A 155 -13.03 7.44 10.54
CA CYS A 155 -14.08 6.55 10.06
C CYS A 155 -15.44 7.24 10.16
N PHE A 156 -15.92 7.80 9.05
CA PHE A 156 -17.36 7.90 8.85
C PHE A 156 -17.91 6.48 8.93
N GLY A 157 -19.02 6.28 9.67
CA GLY A 157 -19.67 4.98 9.74
C GLY A 157 -19.95 4.39 8.36
N LYS A 158 -20.38 3.12 8.29
CA LYS A 158 -20.57 2.37 7.03
C LYS A 158 -21.24 3.24 5.94
N GLN A 159 -20.48 3.56 4.89
CA GLN A 159 -20.95 4.38 3.77
C GLN A 159 -22.12 3.67 3.10
N LYS A 160 -23.22 4.40 2.89
CA LYS A 160 -24.52 3.86 2.50
C LYS A 160 -24.61 3.55 1.01
N ASN A 161 -23.91 4.32 0.19
CA ASN A 161 -23.97 4.25 -1.27
C ASN A 161 -22.59 4.48 -1.90
N ILE A 162 -22.51 4.33 -3.23
CA ILE A 162 -21.26 4.48 -4.01
C ILE A 162 -20.71 5.89 -3.90
N SER A 163 -21.58 6.91 -3.97
CA SER A 163 -21.20 8.32 -3.87
C SER A 163 -20.53 8.66 -2.52
N GLU A 164 -21.11 8.20 -1.40
CA GLU A 164 -20.52 8.37 -0.07
C GLU A 164 -19.17 7.63 0.06
N LYS A 165 -19.02 6.46 -0.55
CA LYS A 165 -17.74 5.73 -0.59
C LYS A 165 -16.68 6.50 -1.37
N ALA A 166 -17.04 7.01 -2.55
CA ALA A 166 -16.14 7.80 -3.39
C ALA A 166 -15.65 9.07 -2.66
N LEU A 167 -16.57 9.85 -2.07
CA LEU A 167 -16.23 11.04 -1.30
C LEU A 167 -15.33 10.71 -0.11
N PHE A 168 -15.63 9.62 0.60
CA PHE A 168 -14.81 9.20 1.73
C PHE A 168 -13.43 8.73 1.29
N GLN A 169 -13.33 7.99 0.18
CA GLN A 169 -12.05 7.57 -0.40
C GLN A 169 -11.21 8.79 -0.76
N LEU A 170 -11.76 9.75 -1.51
CA LEU A 170 -11.05 11.00 -1.85
C LEU A 170 -10.52 11.73 -0.61
N TYR A 171 -11.34 11.85 0.43
CA TYR A 171 -10.92 12.48 1.68
C TYR A 171 -9.83 11.67 2.40
N SER A 172 -10.00 10.35 2.50
CA SER A 172 -9.05 9.46 3.18
C SER A 172 -7.69 9.42 2.49
N GLU A 173 -7.66 9.37 1.16
CA GLU A 173 -6.42 9.47 0.37
C GLU A 173 -5.76 10.84 0.54
N GLY A 174 -6.52 11.93 0.50
CA GLY A 174 -5.98 13.27 0.74
C GLY A 174 -5.37 13.45 2.14
N VAL A 175 -5.95 12.83 3.17
CA VAL A 175 -5.37 12.81 4.52
C VAL A 175 -4.08 12.00 4.55
N ALA A 176 -4.03 10.83 3.89
CA ALA A 176 -2.83 10.01 3.82
C ALA A 176 -1.69 10.71 3.06
N MET A 177 -1.99 11.37 1.95
CA MET A 177 -1.02 12.18 1.20
C MET A 177 -0.49 13.36 2.04
N LEU A 178 -1.35 14.07 2.78
CA LEU A 178 -0.89 15.12 3.68
C LEU A 178 0.04 14.54 4.76
N PHE A 179 -0.29 13.36 5.28
CA PHE A 179 0.52 12.69 6.30
C PHE A 179 1.90 12.29 5.76
N GLU A 180 1.94 11.76 4.54
CA GLU A 180 3.16 11.46 3.78
C GLU A 180 4.02 12.72 3.64
N GLN A 181 3.45 13.82 3.13
CA GLN A 181 4.14 15.10 2.95
C GLN A 181 4.75 15.64 4.25
N LEU A 182 4.00 15.57 5.35
CA LEU A 182 4.47 15.99 6.67
C LEU A 182 5.66 15.16 7.15
N LEU A 183 5.61 13.83 7.02
CA LEU A 183 6.72 12.96 7.41
C LEU A 183 7.94 13.09 6.49
N CYS A 184 7.72 13.32 5.19
CA CYS A 184 8.77 13.60 4.23
C CYS A 184 9.41 14.97 4.47
N GLY A 185 8.67 15.93 5.03
CA GLY A 185 9.12 17.31 5.25
C GLY A 185 9.06 18.16 3.98
N ASP A 186 8.21 17.79 3.02
CA ASP A 186 7.98 18.50 1.76
C ASP A 186 6.49 18.50 1.42
N GLU A 187 5.89 19.69 1.47
CA GLU A 187 4.46 19.93 1.21
C GLU A 187 4.05 19.66 -0.25
N ASN A 188 5.02 19.60 -1.18
CA ASN A 188 4.77 19.30 -2.59
C ASN A 188 5.17 17.88 -2.94
N TYR A 189 5.56 17.07 -1.96
CA TYR A 189 5.97 15.70 -2.20
C TYR A 189 4.82 14.88 -2.78
N TYR A 190 5.13 14.14 -3.84
CA TYR A 190 4.27 13.11 -4.41
C TYR A 190 5.13 12.10 -5.16
N HIS A 191 5.27 10.90 -4.59
CA HIS A 191 6.18 9.87 -5.11
C HIS A 191 5.82 9.39 -6.53
N GLN A 192 4.59 9.63 -7.01
CA GLN A 192 4.16 9.25 -8.37
C GLN A 192 4.18 10.42 -9.37
N ASN A 193 4.82 11.55 -9.05
CA ASN A 193 4.99 12.63 -10.02
C ASN A 193 6.01 12.28 -11.11
N GLN A 194 5.64 11.40 -12.03
CA GLN A 194 6.45 11.03 -13.17
C GLN A 194 6.05 11.84 -14.41
N GLU A 195 7.05 12.24 -15.20
CA GLU A 195 6.84 12.89 -16.51
C GLU A 195 5.93 14.13 -16.50
N GLY A 196 5.89 14.90 -15.41
CA GLY A 196 5.06 16.10 -15.29
C GLY A 196 3.57 15.81 -15.05
N TRP A 197 3.25 14.64 -14.48
CA TRP A 197 1.87 14.24 -14.17
C TRP A 197 1.13 15.25 -13.28
N ILE A 198 1.79 15.83 -12.27
CA ILE A 198 1.18 16.87 -11.43
C ILE A 198 0.85 18.10 -12.28
N ASP A 199 1.79 18.60 -13.10
CA ASP A 199 1.55 19.76 -13.95
C ASP A 199 0.37 19.52 -14.90
N TRP A 200 0.25 18.30 -15.43
CA TRP A 200 -0.91 17.92 -16.24
C TRP A 200 -2.20 17.95 -15.41
N CYS A 201 -2.20 17.39 -14.21
CA CYS A 201 -3.36 17.43 -13.30
C CYS A 201 -3.77 18.87 -12.96
N GLU A 202 -2.82 19.75 -12.67
CA GLU A 202 -3.08 21.16 -12.38
C GLU A 202 -3.71 21.88 -13.57
N ASN A 203 -3.17 21.66 -14.78
CA ASN A 203 -3.69 22.24 -16.02
C ASN A 203 -5.09 21.73 -16.38
N ASN A 204 -5.49 20.55 -15.89
CA ASN A 204 -6.80 19.92 -16.17
C ASN A 204 -7.70 19.83 -14.92
N LEU A 205 -7.39 20.58 -13.87
CA LEU A 205 -8.04 20.43 -12.55
C LEU A 205 -9.55 20.63 -12.60
N ILE A 206 -10.03 21.53 -13.45
CA ILE A 206 -11.46 21.83 -13.59
C ILE A 206 -12.19 20.63 -14.23
N GLU A 207 -11.59 20.05 -15.26
CA GLU A 207 -12.10 18.89 -15.98
C GLU A 207 -12.10 17.65 -15.07
N LEU A 208 -11.02 17.41 -14.33
CA LEU A 208 -10.93 16.31 -13.37
C LEU A 208 -12.01 16.40 -12.28
N LYS A 209 -12.20 17.59 -11.70
CA LYS A 209 -13.27 17.83 -10.72
C LYS A 209 -14.66 17.60 -11.31
N ARG A 210 -14.89 18.03 -12.55
CA ARG A 210 -16.16 17.83 -13.25
C ARG A 210 -16.44 16.36 -13.49
N GLU A 211 -15.47 15.63 -14.02
CA GLU A 211 -15.59 14.19 -14.29
C GLU A 211 -15.85 13.41 -13.00
N TYR A 212 -15.06 13.69 -11.94
CA TYR A 212 -15.25 13.04 -10.64
C TYR A 212 -16.66 13.29 -10.09
N LEU A 213 -17.17 14.53 -10.19
CA LEU A 213 -18.54 14.87 -9.77
C LEU A 213 -19.61 14.16 -10.60
N ILE A 214 -19.43 14.03 -11.92
CA ILE A 214 -20.34 13.30 -12.80
C ILE A 214 -20.42 11.83 -12.36
N ARG A 215 -19.27 11.17 -12.17
CA ARG A 215 -19.23 9.77 -11.75
C ARG A 215 -19.89 9.55 -10.39
N ILE A 216 -19.62 10.43 -9.42
CA ILE A 216 -20.28 10.40 -8.11
C ILE A 216 -21.80 10.56 -8.24
N THR A 217 -22.26 11.50 -9.08
CA THR A 217 -23.68 11.78 -9.28
C THR A 217 -24.40 10.59 -9.93
N ASN A 218 -23.73 9.93 -10.88
CA ASN A 218 -24.26 8.77 -11.58
C ASN A 218 -24.04 7.44 -10.85
N SER A 219 -23.36 7.44 -9.70
CA SER A 219 -22.96 6.22 -8.96
C SER A 219 -22.06 5.28 -9.79
N GLU A 220 -21.18 5.85 -10.60
CA GLU A 220 -20.17 5.14 -11.39
C GLU A 220 -18.87 4.95 -10.58
N SER A 221 -18.00 4.05 -11.03
CA SER A 221 -16.71 3.79 -10.38
C SER A 221 -15.76 4.97 -10.52
N VAL A 222 -15.03 5.29 -9.44
CA VAL A 222 -14.00 6.34 -9.40
C VAL A 222 -12.59 5.77 -9.28
N GLN A 223 -12.40 4.47 -9.43
CA GLN A 223 -11.10 3.83 -9.15
C GLN A 223 -9.95 4.27 -10.07
N ASP A 224 -10.27 4.68 -11.30
CA ASP A 224 -9.27 5.24 -12.22
C ASP A 224 -8.55 6.48 -11.67
N PHE A 225 -9.14 7.16 -10.68
CA PHE A 225 -8.52 8.33 -10.03
C PHE A 225 -7.48 7.96 -8.97
N PHE A 226 -7.38 6.68 -8.59
CA PHE A 226 -6.56 6.21 -7.47
C PHE A 226 -5.51 5.17 -7.89
N GLY A 227 -5.25 5.02 -9.19
CA GLY A 227 -4.15 4.17 -9.68
C GLY A 227 -4.45 2.68 -9.79
N ASP A 228 -5.70 2.23 -9.55
CA ASP A 228 -6.13 0.84 -9.78
C ASP A 228 -6.94 0.72 -11.08
N TRP A 229 -6.21 0.63 -12.18
CA TRP A 229 -6.73 0.61 -13.57
C TRP A 229 -7.27 -0.75 -14.00
N ASN A 230 -7.33 -1.74 -13.10
CA ASN A 230 -7.76 -3.11 -13.39
C ASN A 230 -9.20 -3.41 -12.92
N SER A 231 -9.98 -2.39 -12.55
CA SER A 231 -11.32 -2.54 -11.96
C SER A 231 -12.49 -2.18 -12.88
#